data_AF-A0A357UZS6-F1
#
_entry.id   AF-A0A357UZS6-F1
#
_cell.length_a   1.000
_cell.length_b   1.000
_cell.length_c   1.000
_cell.angle_alpha   90.00
_cell.angle_beta   90.00
_cell.angle_gamma   90.00
#
_symmetry.space_group_name_H-M   'P 1'
#
loop_
_entity.id
_entity.type
_entity.pdbx_description
1 polymer ?
#
loop_
_entity_poly.entity_id
_entity_poly.type
_entity_poly.pdbx_seq_one_letter_code
_entity_poly.pdbx_strand_id
1 'polypeptide(L)'
;MPENRLWPGIPGVIHGNLSDGGQLGANGFRAPAEVWNYCRMSHADFVHLRVHSAYSLSEGAIRLKDLAKMCRSMDMPAVAVTDTNNLFGALEFSLAATDKGIQPIIGCQISVQMEAEEASGHAMAPSNGGGRREREPSVVLLVQNPEGYRNLLQMLKVAYLDGEETAISLDTLLQYNGGLILLTGGPGGPV
;
A
#
# COMPACT_ATOMS: atom_id res chain seq x y z
N MET A 1 9.22 -19.49 24.55
CA MET A 1 9.39 -18.08 24.16
C MET A 1 8.23 -17.72 23.24
N PRO A 2 7.25 -16.89 23.64
CA PRO A 2 6.11 -16.61 22.79
C PRO A 2 6.44 -15.51 21.77
N GLU A 3 5.95 -15.70 20.55
CA GLU A 3 6.14 -14.84 19.38
C GLU A 3 5.45 -13.48 19.54
N ASN A 4 6.18 -12.41 19.20
CA ASN A 4 5.70 -11.03 19.12
C ASN A 4 4.67 -10.88 17.98
N ARG A 5 3.38 -10.97 18.30
CA ARG A 5 2.27 -10.58 17.40
C ARG A 5 1.83 -9.15 17.77
N LEU A 6 2.32 -8.15 17.02
CA LEU A 6 1.99 -6.73 17.20
C LEU A 6 0.62 -6.31 16.62
N TRP A 7 -0.24 -7.26 16.26
CA TRP A 7 -1.60 -6.99 15.81
C TRP A 7 -2.59 -7.68 16.73
N PRO A 8 -3.62 -6.99 17.25
CA PRO A 8 -4.69 -7.67 17.97
C PRO A 8 -5.35 -8.62 16.99
N GLY A 9 -5.16 -9.92 17.20
CA GLY A 9 -5.84 -10.94 16.42
C GLY A 9 -7.33 -10.68 16.48
N ILE A 10 -7.97 -10.65 15.31
CA ILE A 10 -9.43 -10.63 15.22
C ILE A 10 -9.92 -11.89 15.95
N PRO A 11 -10.74 -11.77 17.01
CA PRO A 11 -11.29 -12.94 17.68
C PRO A 11 -12.15 -13.72 16.66
N GLY A 12 -11.79 -14.97 16.35
CA GLY A 12 -12.63 -15.88 15.57
C GLY A 12 -12.11 -16.34 14.21
N VAL A 13 -10.88 -16.00 13.80
CA VAL A 13 -10.28 -16.59 12.58
C VAL A 13 -9.82 -18.02 12.88
N ILE A 14 -10.73 -18.98 12.72
CA ILE A 14 -10.40 -20.41 12.65
C ILE A 14 -9.72 -20.65 11.30
N HIS A 15 -8.41 -20.93 11.32
CA HIS A 15 -7.70 -21.45 10.14
C HIS A 15 -8.11 -22.92 9.93
N GLY A 16 -9.18 -23.15 9.18
CA GLY A 16 -9.62 -24.47 8.74
C GLY A 16 -9.58 -24.59 7.22
N ASN A 17 -8.85 -25.57 6.69
CA ASN A 17 -8.90 -25.93 5.27
C ASN A 17 -10.27 -26.54 4.93
N LEU A 18 -10.93 -26.01 3.90
CA LEU A 18 -12.16 -26.59 3.35
C LEU A 18 -11.82 -27.79 2.46
N SER A 19 -11.86 -28.98 3.03
CA SER A 19 -12.06 -30.22 2.25
C SER A 19 -12.97 -31.23 2.92
N ASP A 20 -13.40 -31.02 4.17
CA ASP A 20 -14.23 -32.01 4.86
C ASP A 20 -15.68 -31.56 4.92
N GLY A 21 -16.51 -32.25 4.14
CA GLY A 21 -17.96 -32.19 4.25
C GLY A 21 -18.38 -32.54 5.68
N GLY A 22 -19.11 -31.62 6.30
CA GLY A 22 -19.98 -31.85 7.45
C GLY A 22 -19.45 -32.77 8.54
N GLN A 23 -18.59 -32.27 9.42
CA GLN A 23 -18.47 -32.83 10.77
C GLN A 23 -18.47 -31.76 11.86
N LEU A 24 -19.19 -32.11 12.92
CA LEU A 24 -19.49 -31.34 14.12
C LEU A 24 -18.22 -31.07 14.92
N GLY A 25 -17.87 -29.80 15.12
CA GLY A 25 -16.89 -29.39 16.13
C GLY A 25 -17.48 -29.53 17.54
N ALA A 26 -16.65 -29.99 18.48
CA ALA A 26 -17.01 -30.47 19.83
C ALA A 26 -17.73 -29.48 20.79
N ASN A 27 -18.09 -28.26 20.37
CA ASN A 27 -18.72 -27.24 21.23
C ASN A 27 -20.08 -26.72 20.74
N GLY A 28 -20.72 -27.35 19.75
CA GLY A 28 -22.14 -27.12 19.44
C GLY A 28 -22.55 -25.69 19.06
N PHE A 29 -21.61 -24.77 18.81
CA PHE A 29 -21.94 -23.40 18.44
C PHE A 29 -22.21 -23.32 16.93
N ARG A 30 -23.50 -23.30 16.57
CA ARG A 30 -23.96 -23.00 15.21
C ARG A 30 -24.04 -21.49 15.08
N ALA A 31 -22.99 -20.87 14.52
CA ALA A 31 -23.09 -19.49 14.09
C ALA A 31 -24.28 -19.36 13.09
N PRO A 32 -25.18 -18.38 13.26
CA PRO A 32 -26.29 -18.16 12.33
C PRO A 32 -25.78 -18.05 10.89
N ALA A 33 -26.56 -18.49 9.91
CA ALA A 33 -26.18 -18.42 8.49
C ALA A 33 -25.80 -16.98 8.05
N GLU A 34 -26.33 -15.96 8.74
CA GLU A 34 -26.00 -14.54 8.57
C GLU A 34 -24.55 -14.20 8.94
N VAL A 35 -23.95 -14.90 9.92
CA VAL A 35 -22.56 -14.69 10.35
C VAL A 35 -21.57 -15.26 9.32
N TRP A 36 -21.93 -16.38 8.68
CA TRP A 36 -21.15 -16.95 7.58
C TRP A 36 -21.25 -16.14 6.29
N ASN A 37 -22.36 -15.43 6.06
CA ASN A 37 -22.52 -14.54 4.90
C ASN A 37 -21.60 -13.31 4.96
N TYR A 38 -21.09 -12.91 6.12
CA TYR A 38 -20.19 -11.76 6.23
C TYR A 38 -18.77 -12.04 5.69
N CYS A 39 -18.34 -13.31 5.67
CA CYS A 39 -17.08 -13.72 5.03
C CYS A 39 -17.18 -13.86 3.50
N ARG A 40 -18.30 -13.45 2.89
CA ARG A 40 -18.62 -13.63 1.48
C ARG A 40 -18.57 -12.34 0.65
N MET A 41 -17.76 -11.36 1.04
CA MET A 41 -17.25 -10.37 0.07
C MET A 41 -16.17 -11.04 -0.80
N SER A 42 -16.56 -12.10 -1.51
CA SER A 42 -15.65 -13.11 -2.04
C SER A 42 -14.94 -12.73 -3.34
N HIS A 43 -15.16 -11.55 -3.89
CA HIS A 43 -14.30 -10.88 -4.87
C HIS A 43 -14.88 -9.48 -5.10
N ALA A 44 -14.08 -8.43 -4.98
CA ALA A 44 -14.41 -7.18 -5.63
C ALA A 44 -13.85 -7.22 -7.04
N ASP A 45 -14.63 -6.73 -8.01
CA ASP A 45 -14.18 -6.60 -9.40
C ASP A 45 -12.99 -5.64 -9.51
N PHE A 46 -12.83 -4.74 -8.55
CA PHE A 46 -11.80 -3.72 -8.56
C PHE A 46 -11.40 -3.23 -7.16
N VAL A 47 -10.10 -3.01 -6.95
CA VAL A 47 -9.51 -2.43 -5.74
C VAL A 47 -8.53 -1.34 -6.14
N HIS A 48 -8.66 -0.15 -5.54
CA HIS A 48 -7.71 0.94 -5.75
C HIS A 48 -6.39 0.65 -5.05
N LEU A 49 -5.31 0.49 -5.81
CA LEU A 49 -3.96 0.23 -5.30
C LEU A 49 -3.02 1.44 -5.34
N ARG A 50 -3.49 2.58 -5.87
CA ARG A 50 -2.77 3.85 -5.88
C ARG A 50 -3.73 4.97 -5.51
N VAL A 51 -3.62 5.46 -4.28
CA VAL A 51 -4.46 6.55 -3.74
C VAL A 51 -3.57 7.49 -2.94
N HIS A 52 -3.63 8.78 -3.29
CA HIS A 52 -2.97 9.85 -2.57
C HIS A 52 -3.95 10.47 -1.58
N SER A 53 -3.62 10.41 -0.30
CA SER A 53 -4.37 11.05 0.78
C SER A 53 -3.99 12.52 0.94
N ALA A 54 -4.66 13.22 1.85
CA ALA A 54 -4.26 14.57 2.27
C ALA A 54 -2.82 14.66 2.83
N TYR A 55 -2.18 13.53 3.16
CA TYR A 55 -0.77 13.47 3.56
C TYR A 55 0.21 13.48 2.38
N SER A 56 -0.27 13.30 1.14
CA SER A 56 0.48 13.66 -0.07
C SER A 56 0.43 15.18 -0.26
N LEU A 57 1.40 15.89 0.32
CA LEU A 57 1.45 17.35 0.33
C LEU A 57 1.31 17.92 -1.09
N SER A 58 0.27 18.73 -1.31
CA SER A 58 -0.05 19.36 -2.59
C SER A 58 -0.43 18.41 -3.74
N GLU A 59 -0.72 17.14 -3.46
CA GLU A 59 -1.06 16.12 -4.47
C GLU A 59 -2.34 15.33 -4.15
N GLY A 60 -2.64 15.09 -2.88
CA GLY A 60 -3.88 14.43 -2.45
C GLY A 60 -4.75 15.34 -1.59
N ALA A 61 -6.06 15.18 -1.71
CA ALA A 61 -7.05 15.98 -0.97
C ALA A 61 -8.01 15.14 -0.10
N ILE A 62 -7.98 13.81 -0.27
CA ILE A 62 -8.91 12.90 0.40
C ILE A 62 -8.47 12.64 1.84
N ARG A 63 -9.38 12.83 2.79
CA ARG A 63 -9.16 12.48 4.19
C ARG A 63 -9.33 10.97 4.37
N LEU A 64 -8.48 10.36 5.19
CA LEU A 64 -8.44 8.90 5.35
C LEU A 64 -9.76 8.30 5.87
N LYS A 65 -10.45 9.02 6.76
CA LYS A 65 -11.78 8.62 7.26
C LYS A 65 -12.85 8.64 6.17
N ASP A 66 -12.79 9.63 5.29
CA ASP A 66 -13.73 9.75 4.16
C ASP A 66 -13.46 8.68 3.11
N LEU A 67 -12.17 8.35 2.86
CA LEU A 67 -11.78 7.22 2.02
C LEU A 67 -12.37 5.90 2.53
N ALA A 68 -12.18 5.58 3.80
CA ALA A 68 -12.73 4.35 4.40
C ALA A 68 -14.27 4.29 4.32
N LYS A 69 -14.94 5.44 4.52
CA LYS A 69 -16.39 5.56 4.37
C LYS A 69 -16.84 5.31 2.93
N MET A 70 -16.14 5.86 1.94
CA MET A 70 -16.46 5.66 0.53
C MET A 70 -16.27 4.21 0.10
N CYS A 71 -15.15 3.58 0.47
CA CYS A 71 -14.90 2.16 0.21
C CYS A 71 -16.02 1.29 0.77
N ARG A 72 -16.47 1.57 2.00
CA ARG A 72 -17.61 0.86 2.60
C ARG A 72 -18.91 1.07 1.84
N SER A 73 -19.18 2.29 1.37
CA SER A 73 -20.40 2.59 0.60
C SER A 73 -20.42 1.99 -0.81
N MET A 74 -19.24 1.64 -1.33
CA MET A 74 -19.04 1.06 -2.66
C MET A 74 -18.74 -0.44 -2.61
N ASP A 75 -18.96 -1.08 -1.45
CA ASP A 75 -18.66 -2.51 -1.23
C ASP A 75 -17.23 -2.91 -1.65
N MET A 76 -16.26 -2.01 -1.45
CA MET A 76 -14.85 -2.30 -1.70
C MET A 76 -14.23 -2.98 -0.47
N PRO A 77 -13.76 -4.23 -0.57
CA PRO A 77 -13.24 -4.97 0.58
C PRO A 77 -11.84 -4.51 1.00
N ALA A 78 -11.12 -3.80 0.13
CA ALA A 78 -9.75 -3.34 0.36
C ALA A 78 -9.48 -2.01 -0.35
N VAL A 79 -8.48 -1.29 0.11
CA VAL A 79 -7.94 -0.11 -0.56
C VAL A 79 -6.49 0.11 -0.14
N ALA A 80 -5.66 0.61 -1.05
CA ALA A 80 -4.31 1.05 -0.71
C ALA A 80 -4.23 2.57 -0.53
N VAL A 81 -3.35 3.01 0.36
CA VAL A 81 -2.86 4.40 0.42
C VAL A 81 -1.38 4.39 0.11
N THR A 82 -1.00 5.20 -0.88
CA THR A 82 0.34 5.24 -1.47
C THR A 82 0.80 6.69 -1.58
N ASP A 83 0.95 7.34 -0.44
CA ASP A 83 1.32 8.75 -0.39
C ASP A 83 2.72 9.01 -0.97
N THR A 84 2.96 10.24 -1.44
CA THR A 84 4.22 10.60 -2.12
C THR A 84 5.35 10.77 -1.10
N ASN A 85 6.39 9.94 -1.23
CA ASN A 85 7.61 9.94 -0.42
C ASN A 85 7.36 9.92 1.10
N ASN A 86 6.23 9.38 1.57
CA ASN A 86 5.96 9.33 3.00
C ASN A 86 4.95 8.24 3.40
N LEU A 87 4.91 7.98 4.72
CA LEU A 87 3.95 7.09 5.38
C LEU A 87 3.24 7.78 6.55
N PHE A 88 3.13 9.11 6.55
CA PHE A 88 2.65 9.88 7.69
C PHE A 88 1.21 9.50 8.09
N GLY A 89 0.37 9.22 7.09
CA GLY A 89 -1.01 8.79 7.28
C GLY A 89 -1.21 7.30 7.53
N ALA A 90 -0.15 6.46 7.50
CA ALA A 90 -0.30 5.00 7.43
C ALA A 90 -1.01 4.39 8.65
N LEU A 91 -0.70 4.88 9.86
CA LEU A 91 -1.34 4.40 11.09
C LEU A 91 -2.82 4.84 11.17
N GLU A 92 -3.09 6.12 10.94
CA GLU A 92 -4.47 6.64 10.93
C GLU A 92 -5.32 5.91 9.89
N PHE A 93 -4.77 5.69 8.70
CA PHE A 93 -5.42 4.95 7.63
C PHE A 93 -5.74 3.52 8.03
N SER A 94 -4.75 2.80 8.58
CA SER A 94 -4.91 1.42 9.03
C SER A 94 -6.06 1.28 10.02
N LEU A 95 -6.12 2.19 11.01
CA LEU A 95 -7.17 2.21 12.02
C LEU A 95 -8.53 2.56 11.41
N ALA A 96 -8.60 3.59 10.57
CA ALA A 96 -9.84 4.04 9.94
C ALA A 96 -10.44 3.00 8.99
N ALA A 97 -9.61 2.34 8.17
CA ALA A 97 -10.04 1.28 7.26
C ALA A 97 -10.52 0.05 8.05
N THR A 98 -9.75 -0.39 9.05
CA THR A 98 -10.10 -1.55 9.88
C THR A 98 -11.41 -1.33 10.64
N ASP A 99 -11.64 -0.13 11.18
CA ASP A 99 -12.91 0.24 11.84
C ASP A 99 -14.13 0.09 10.92
N LYS A 100 -13.94 0.20 9.60
CA LYS A 100 -14.99 0.02 8.58
C LYS A 100 -15.03 -1.37 7.96
N GLY A 101 -14.22 -2.30 8.46
CA GLY A 101 -14.09 -3.65 7.91
C GLY A 101 -13.48 -3.68 6.50
N ILE A 102 -12.68 -2.66 6.16
CA ILE A 102 -11.96 -2.54 4.90
C ILE A 102 -10.51 -2.96 5.17
N GLN A 103 -9.96 -3.86 4.35
CA GLN A 103 -8.56 -4.27 4.43
C GLN A 103 -7.66 -3.10 4.02
N PRO A 104 -6.82 -2.56 4.93
CA PRO A 104 -5.85 -1.55 4.56
C PRO A 104 -4.66 -2.18 3.83
N ILE A 105 -4.26 -1.59 2.71
CA ILE A 105 -3.01 -1.91 2.01
C ILE A 105 -2.08 -0.71 2.16
N ILE A 106 -0.95 -0.90 2.82
CA ILE A 106 0.01 0.18 3.03
C ILE A 106 1.00 0.21 1.88
N GLY A 107 1.26 1.39 1.35
CA GLY A 107 2.28 1.59 0.35
C GLY A 107 2.77 3.03 0.30
N CYS A 108 3.60 3.32 -0.69
CA CYS A 108 4.18 4.65 -0.91
C CYS A 108 4.50 4.79 -2.39
N GLN A 109 4.27 5.99 -2.94
CA GLN A 109 4.86 6.37 -4.21
C GLN A 109 6.23 6.98 -3.94
N ILE A 110 7.30 6.35 -4.42
CA ILE A 110 8.67 6.80 -4.18
C ILE A 110 9.34 7.25 -5.47
N SER A 111 10.05 8.38 -5.42
CA SER A 111 10.89 8.84 -6.54
C SER A 111 12.17 8.00 -6.62
N VAL A 112 12.57 7.66 -7.84
CA VAL A 112 13.76 6.85 -8.13
C VAL A 112 14.66 7.64 -9.05
N GLN A 113 15.91 7.84 -8.63
CA GLN A 113 16.97 8.40 -9.45
C GLN A 113 17.33 7.38 -10.53
N MET A 114 17.20 7.82 -11.78
CA MET A 114 17.66 7.06 -12.94
C MET A 114 18.92 7.74 -13.47
N GLU A 115 20.01 6.98 -13.62
CA GLU A 115 21.22 7.51 -14.24
C GLU A 115 20.91 7.97 -15.67
N ALA A 116 21.49 9.11 -16.08
CA ALA A 116 21.20 9.77 -17.35
C ALA A 116 21.79 9.05 -18.58
N GLU A 117 22.00 7.74 -18.51
CA GLU A 117 22.33 6.91 -19.67
C GLU A 117 21.06 6.18 -20.12
N GLU A 118 20.59 6.54 -21.31
CA GLU A 118 19.45 5.93 -22.00
C GLU A 118 18.06 6.32 -21.46
N ALA A 119 17.81 7.63 -21.43
CA ALA A 119 16.48 8.16 -21.74
C ALA A 119 16.09 7.82 -23.20
N SER A 120 16.02 6.54 -23.54
CA SER A 120 15.55 6.06 -24.83
C SER A 120 14.02 6.13 -24.86
N GLY A 121 13.52 7.23 -25.43
CA GLY A 121 12.27 7.23 -26.18
C GLY A 121 11.00 7.77 -25.51
N HIS A 122 10.96 7.94 -24.17
CA HIS A 122 9.77 8.48 -23.50
C HIS A 122 10.04 9.55 -22.43
N ALA A 123 11.31 9.87 -22.14
CA ALA A 123 11.61 11.12 -21.45
C ALA A 123 11.31 12.27 -22.42
N MET A 124 10.25 13.04 -22.12
CA MET A 124 10.04 14.34 -22.76
C MET A 124 11.36 15.12 -22.66
N ALA A 125 11.82 15.62 -23.80
CA ALA A 125 13.13 16.22 -23.98
C ALA A 125 13.47 17.31 -22.94
N PRO A 126 14.76 17.51 -22.59
CA PRO A 126 15.18 18.59 -21.72
C PRO A 126 14.80 19.91 -22.38
N SER A 127 13.80 20.60 -21.82
CA SER A 127 13.43 21.93 -22.29
C SER A 127 14.56 22.90 -21.95
N ASN A 128 15.36 23.23 -22.95
CA ASN A 128 16.26 24.38 -22.92
C ASN A 128 15.45 25.66 -22.61
N GLY A 129 15.54 26.13 -21.37
CA GLY A 129 14.98 27.42 -20.95
C GLY A 129 14.44 27.36 -19.53
N GLY A 130 15.03 28.14 -18.62
CA GLY A 130 14.76 28.11 -17.17
C GLY A 130 13.30 27.94 -16.78
N GLY A 131 13.00 26.87 -16.03
CA GLY A 131 11.70 26.65 -15.42
C GLY A 131 11.41 25.18 -15.14
N ARG A 132 11.55 24.79 -13.86
CA ARG A 132 11.16 23.49 -13.26
C ARG A 132 12.12 22.32 -13.59
N ARG A 133 12.89 21.87 -12.59
CA ARG A 133 13.59 20.57 -12.64
C ARG A 133 12.56 19.51 -13.05
N GLU A 134 12.85 18.74 -14.08
CA GLU A 134 12.04 17.59 -14.45
C GLU A 134 11.89 16.67 -13.23
N ARG A 135 10.66 16.22 -13.00
CA ARG A 135 10.34 15.46 -11.79
C ARG A 135 10.92 14.06 -11.96
N GLU A 136 11.76 13.64 -11.00
CA GLU A 136 12.29 12.27 -10.95
C GLU A 136 11.15 11.25 -11.15
N PRO A 137 11.36 10.21 -11.99
CA PRO A 137 10.37 9.17 -12.18
C PRO A 137 10.06 8.50 -10.84
N SER A 138 8.83 8.02 -10.69
CA SER A 138 8.35 7.45 -9.44
C SER A 138 7.70 6.10 -9.65
N VAL A 139 7.91 5.21 -8.69
CA VAL A 139 7.27 3.89 -8.66
C VAL A 139 6.36 3.80 -7.45
N VAL A 140 5.40 2.89 -7.48
CA VAL A 140 4.51 2.64 -6.33
C VAL A 140 4.89 1.33 -5.69
N LEU A 141 5.17 1.36 -4.38
CA LEU A 141 5.54 0.19 -3.60
C LEU A 141 4.41 -0.15 -2.63
N LEU A 142 3.93 -1.40 -2.67
CA LEU A 142 2.94 -1.94 -1.74
C LEU A 142 3.60 -2.93 -0.79
N VAL A 143 3.25 -2.84 0.49
CA VAL A 143 3.78 -3.68 1.55
C VAL A 143 3.02 -5.00 1.58
N GLN A 144 3.72 -6.13 1.35
CA GLN A 144 3.12 -7.46 1.44
C GLN A 144 3.15 -8.03 2.86
N ASN A 145 4.19 -7.68 3.64
CA ASN A 145 4.46 -8.29 4.93
C ASN A 145 5.31 -7.37 5.84
N PRO A 146 5.58 -7.75 7.10
CA PRO A 146 6.37 -6.93 8.03
C PRO A 146 7.82 -6.68 7.62
N GLU A 147 8.40 -7.51 6.74
CA GLU A 147 9.72 -7.24 6.16
C GLU A 147 9.63 -6.10 5.13
N GLY A 148 8.65 -6.16 4.23
CA GLY A 148 8.36 -5.09 3.28
C GLY A 148 8.14 -3.74 3.96
N TYR A 149 7.41 -3.71 5.07
CA TYR A 149 7.20 -2.46 5.81
C TYR A 149 8.53 -1.88 6.32
N ARG A 150 9.40 -2.72 6.90
CA ARG A 150 10.72 -2.29 7.39
C ARG A 150 11.61 -1.82 6.25
N ASN A 151 11.60 -2.53 5.14
CA ASN A 151 12.36 -2.18 3.94
C ASN A 151 11.91 -0.84 3.35
N LEU A 152 10.60 -0.62 3.23
CA LEU A 152 10.05 0.65 2.77
C LEU A 152 10.45 1.81 3.69
N LEU A 153 10.45 1.59 5.02
CA LEU A 153 10.94 2.60 5.97
C LEU A 153 12.44 2.90 5.78
N GLN A 154 13.28 1.90 5.48
CA GLN A 154 14.69 2.15 5.17
C GLN A 154 14.85 2.97 3.89
N MET A 155 14.11 2.65 2.83
CA MET A 155 14.14 3.43 1.58
C MET A 155 13.73 4.89 1.82
N LEU A 156 12.64 5.13 2.55
CA LEU A 156 12.21 6.49 2.90
C LEU A 156 13.26 7.21 3.74
N LYS A 157 13.88 6.53 4.70
CA LYS A 157 14.97 7.11 5.49
C LYS A 157 16.14 7.55 4.60
N VAL A 158 16.56 6.72 3.65
CA VAL A 158 17.62 7.07 2.68
C VAL A 158 17.21 8.30 1.86
N ALA A 159 15.99 8.29 1.31
CA ALA A 159 15.44 9.41 0.52
C ALA A 159 15.41 10.75 1.29
N TYR A 160 15.22 10.72 2.61
CA TYR A 160 15.19 11.93 3.44
C TYR A 160 16.56 12.38 3.97
N LEU A 161 17.58 11.51 3.98
CA LEU A 161 18.89 11.82 4.57
C LEU A 161 19.95 12.22 3.54
N ASP A 162 19.83 11.78 2.28
CA ASP A 162 20.89 11.93 1.27
C ASP A 162 20.79 13.19 0.39
N GLY A 163 19.82 14.11 0.59
CA GLY A 163 19.85 15.40 -0.12
C GLY A 163 18.56 16.23 -0.13
N GLU A 164 18.56 17.31 -0.95
CA GLU A 164 17.40 18.18 -1.21
C GLU A 164 16.32 17.50 -2.07
N GLU A 165 16.66 16.40 -2.76
CA GLU A 165 15.75 15.61 -3.59
C GLU A 165 15.39 14.31 -2.89
N THR A 166 14.09 14.11 -2.65
CA THR A 166 13.54 12.95 -1.92
C THR A 166 13.42 11.71 -2.82
N ALA A 167 14.52 11.33 -3.47
CA ALA A 167 14.59 10.19 -4.40
C ALA A 167 15.61 9.14 -3.92
N ILE A 168 15.38 7.88 -4.25
CA ILE A 168 16.30 6.77 -3.97
C ILE A 168 17.02 6.31 -5.23
N SER A 169 18.24 5.79 -5.11
CA SER A 169 18.91 5.13 -6.24
C SER A 169 18.24 3.78 -6.57
N LEU A 170 18.44 3.31 -7.81
CA LEU A 170 18.03 1.97 -8.21
C LEU A 170 18.69 0.88 -7.35
N ASP A 171 19.94 1.07 -6.94
CA ASP A 171 20.65 0.16 -6.03
C ASP A 171 19.96 0.07 -4.66
N THR A 172 19.50 1.20 -4.13
CA THR A 172 18.73 1.22 -2.87
C THR A 172 17.42 0.45 -3.03
N LEU A 173 16.73 0.65 -4.15
CA LEU A 173 15.49 -0.07 -4.45
C LEU A 173 15.74 -1.59 -4.52
N LEU A 174 16.82 -2.01 -5.19
CA LEU A 174 17.23 -3.41 -5.29
C LEU A 174 17.67 -4.00 -3.95
N GLN A 175 18.38 -3.24 -3.12
CA GLN A 175 18.84 -3.70 -1.81
C GLN A 175 17.69 -4.01 -0.85
N TYR A 176 16.62 -3.20 -0.87
CA TYR A 176 15.50 -3.30 0.07
C TYR A 176 14.21 -3.83 -0.58
N ASN A 177 14.27 -4.61 -1.68
CA ASN A 177 13.06 -5.04 -2.41
C ASN A 177 12.18 -6.09 -1.68
N GLY A 178 12.72 -6.78 -0.66
CA GLY A 178 12.06 -7.92 -0.02
C GLY A 178 10.70 -7.56 0.58
N GLY A 179 9.67 -8.37 0.32
CA GLY A 179 8.33 -8.17 0.88
C GLY A 179 7.54 -7.00 0.29
N LEU A 180 7.94 -6.47 -0.87
CA LEU A 180 7.26 -5.37 -1.57
C LEU A 180 6.68 -5.82 -2.92
N ILE A 181 5.58 -5.19 -3.36
CA ILE A 181 5.08 -5.27 -4.75
C ILE A 181 5.34 -3.91 -5.39
N LEU A 182 5.91 -3.90 -6.58
CA LEU A 182 6.16 -2.68 -7.35
C LEU A 182 5.14 -2.52 -8.47
N LEU A 183 4.59 -1.32 -8.61
CA LEU A 183 3.84 -0.87 -9.79
C LEU A 183 4.67 0.20 -10.52
N THR A 184 4.61 0.21 -11.85
CA THR A 184 5.50 1.00 -12.71
C THR A 184 5.34 2.52 -12.61
N GLY A 185 4.34 3.04 -11.91
CA GLY A 185 4.14 4.50 -11.73
C GLY A 185 3.32 5.18 -12.82
N GLY A 186 3.02 4.50 -13.94
CA GLY A 186 2.22 5.04 -15.03
C GLY A 186 2.94 6.20 -15.74
N PRO A 187 2.26 7.31 -16.11
CA PRO A 187 2.88 8.40 -16.86
C PRO A 187 4.06 9.11 -16.19
N GLY A 188 4.16 9.01 -14.86
CA GLY A 188 5.29 9.55 -14.09
C GLY A 188 6.27 8.46 -13.65
N GLY A 189 6.18 7.28 -14.25
CA GLY A 189 7.04 6.13 -14.02
C GLY A 189 8.25 6.09 -14.94
N PRO A 190 9.21 5.20 -14.67
CA PRO A 190 10.39 5.03 -15.52
C PRO A 190 10.13 4.23 -16.82
N VAL A 191 8.92 3.69 -17.03
CA VAL A 191 8.57 2.79 -18.15
C VAL A 191 7.21 3.11 -18.74
#